data_AF-A0A3N5VWN6-F1
#
_entry.id   AF-A0A3N5VWN6-F1
#
_cell.length_a   1.000
_cell.length_b   1.000
_cell.length_c   1.000
_cell.angle_alpha   90.00
_cell.angle_beta   90.00
_cell.angle_gamma   90.00
#
_symmetry.space_group_name_H-M   'P 1'
#
loop_
_entity.id
_entity.type
_entity.pdbx_description
1 polymer ?
#
loop_
_entity_poly.entity_id
_entity_poly.type
_entity_poly.pdbx_seq_one_letter_code
_entity_poly.pdbx_strand_id
1 'polypeptide(L)'
;MDARTAWLWEKPGRSLWIAAESGWTMIQCDKCELCEIGPDGRKMFKCDPFSTVKEAECIAKWQLIRLDMLLGSYQSMLKWYGKLGPLQDKIFKYVQREIGEMEESEGWKLDEPEAEEDQNNEWPL
;
A
#
# COMPACT_ATOMS: atom_id res chain seq x y z
N MET A 1 -0.78 30.72 43.46
CA MET A 1 0.61 30.99 43.03
C MET A 1 1.49 29.89 43.59
N ASP A 2 2.12 29.15 42.70
CA ASP A 2 2.97 27.98 42.92
C ASP A 2 4.16 28.20 43.85
N ALA A 3 4.54 27.11 44.54
CA ALA A 3 5.91 26.56 44.57
C ALA A 3 5.91 25.32 45.50
N ARG A 4 5.96 24.11 44.94
CA ARG A 4 7.19 23.33 44.68
C ARG A 4 7.73 22.57 45.91
N THR A 5 7.94 21.28 45.65
CA THR A 5 9.06 20.44 46.11
C THR A 5 9.19 20.12 47.60
N ALA A 6 8.70 18.93 47.97
CA ALA A 6 9.35 18.10 48.97
C ALA A 6 9.16 16.61 48.63
N TRP A 7 10.08 16.12 47.80
CA TRP A 7 10.74 14.82 47.90
C TRP A 7 10.19 13.84 48.95
N LEU A 8 9.52 12.79 48.50
CA LEU A 8 9.59 11.48 49.17
C LEU A 8 10.13 10.48 48.17
N TRP A 9 11.46 10.32 48.23
CA TRP A 9 12.20 9.22 47.64
C TRP A 9 11.65 7.87 48.11
N GLU A 10 11.56 6.97 47.13
CA GLU A 10 11.82 5.53 47.23
C GLU A 10 11.27 4.78 48.44
N LYS A 11 10.09 4.18 48.23
CA LYS A 11 9.75 2.91 48.87
C LYS A 11 9.96 1.79 47.83
N PRO A 12 10.94 0.90 48.00
CA PRO A 12 11.05 -0.30 47.18
C PRO A 12 9.95 -1.28 47.59
N GLY A 13 9.37 -1.98 46.61
CA GLY A 13 8.59 -3.18 46.90
C GLY A 13 7.14 -2.98 47.34
N ARG A 14 6.45 -1.94 46.87
CA ARG A 14 4.99 -1.97 46.79
C ARG A 14 4.61 -2.06 45.33
N SER A 15 4.54 -3.30 44.84
CA SER A 15 3.90 -3.63 43.59
C SER A 15 2.54 -2.93 43.55
N LEU A 16 2.46 -1.88 42.75
CA LEU A 16 1.24 -1.18 42.44
C LEU A 16 0.41 -2.10 41.52
N TRP A 17 -0.01 -3.26 42.03
CA TRP A 17 -1.14 -3.97 41.46
C TRP A 17 -2.37 -3.15 41.86
N ILE A 18 -2.54 -2.01 41.19
CA ILE A 18 -3.90 -1.54 40.92
C ILE A 18 -4.42 -2.63 39.99
N ALA A 19 -5.11 -3.60 40.58
CA ALA A 19 -5.96 -4.51 39.86
C ALA A 19 -7.05 -3.64 39.21
N ALA A 20 -6.76 -3.11 38.02
CA ALA A 20 -7.78 -2.67 37.10
C ALA A 20 -8.41 -3.95 36.54
N GLU A 21 -9.21 -4.61 37.38
CA GLU A 21 -10.22 -5.56 36.96
C GLU A 21 -11.33 -4.78 36.23
N SER A 22 -10.99 -4.21 35.07
CA SER A 22 -11.98 -3.84 34.07
C SER A 22 -11.99 -4.97 33.05
N GLY A 23 -12.90 -5.93 33.26
CA GLY A 23 -13.24 -6.93 32.26
C GLY A 23 -13.83 -6.24 31.02
N TRP A 24 -12.96 -5.75 30.15
CA TRP A 24 -13.30 -5.30 28.81
C TRP A 24 -12.69 -6.35 27.88
N THR A 25 -13.38 -7.47 27.74
CA THR A 25 -13.07 -8.39 26.64
C THR A 25 -13.47 -7.68 25.35
N MET A 26 -12.49 -7.10 24.65
CA MET A 26 -12.61 -6.53 23.31
C MET A 26 -13.62 -7.33 22.49
N ILE A 27 -14.76 -6.72 22.12
CA ILE A 27 -15.81 -7.46 21.43
C ILE A 27 -15.26 -7.95 20.09
N GLN A 28 -15.24 -9.26 19.91
CA GLN A 28 -14.82 -9.84 18.63
C GLN A 28 -15.92 -9.59 17.60
N CYS A 29 -15.52 -9.25 16.38
CA CYS A 29 -16.49 -8.88 15.34
C CYS A 29 -17.46 -10.02 15.00
N ASP A 30 -17.06 -11.29 15.18
CA ASP A 30 -17.93 -12.47 15.03
C ASP A 30 -19.09 -12.52 16.03
N LYS A 31 -18.95 -11.86 17.19
CA LYS A 31 -19.97 -11.74 18.24
C LYS A 31 -20.70 -10.41 18.19
N CYS A 32 -20.42 -9.57 17.19
CA CYS A 32 -21.05 -8.27 17.03
C CYS A 32 -22.34 -8.39 16.20
N GLU A 33 -23.44 -7.80 16.67
CA GLU A 33 -24.73 -7.76 15.96
C GLU A 33 -24.67 -7.06 14.59
N LEU A 34 -23.64 -6.24 14.36
CA LEU A 34 -23.42 -5.49 13.13
C LEU A 34 -22.53 -6.25 12.14
N CYS A 35 -22.13 -7.49 12.44
CA CYS A 35 -21.32 -8.32 11.57
C CYS A 35 -22.13 -9.52 11.09
N GLU A 36 -22.28 -9.65 9.78
CA GLU A 36 -22.90 -10.80 9.14
C GLU A 36 -21.84 -11.60 8.40
N ILE A 37 -21.86 -12.92 8.55
CA ILE A 37 -20.98 -13.81 7.81
C ILE A 37 -21.79 -14.38 6.65
N GLY A 38 -21.42 -13.99 5.43
CA GLY A 38 -22.03 -14.50 4.22
C GLY A 38 -21.65 -15.97 3.95
N PRO A 39 -22.36 -16.65 3.03
CA PRO A 39 -22.14 -18.07 2.73
C PRO A 39 -20.72 -18.39 2.23
N ASP A 40 -20.03 -17.40 1.64
CA ASP A 40 -18.64 -17.53 1.16
C ASP A 40 -17.58 -17.28 2.26
N GLY A 41 -18.00 -17.16 3.54
CA GLY A 41 -17.12 -16.81 4.65
C GLY A 41 -16.68 -15.34 4.69
N ARG A 42 -17.21 -14.50 3.78
CA ARG A 42 -16.96 -13.06 3.78
C ARG A 42 -17.76 -12.38 4.89
N LYS A 43 -17.08 -11.58 5.71
CA LYS A 43 -17.71 -10.76 6.75
C LYS A 43 -18.23 -9.46 6.14
N MET A 44 -19.53 -9.21 6.28
CA MET A 44 -20.17 -7.94 5.96
C MET A 44 -20.37 -7.15 7.26
N PHE A 45 -19.77 -5.97 7.32
CA PHE A 45 -19.87 -5.08 8.46
C PHE A 45 -20.88 -3.98 8.16
N LYS A 46 -21.93 -3.89 8.98
CA LYS A 46 -22.96 -2.84 8.92
C LYS A 46 -22.70 -1.69 9.89
N CYS A 47 -21.60 -1.73 10.64
CA CYS A 47 -21.24 -0.69 11.59
C CYS A 47 -20.69 0.55 10.87
N ASP A 48 -21.27 1.72 11.11
CA ASP A 48 -20.74 2.99 10.63
C ASP A 48 -19.84 3.63 11.72
N PRO A 49 -18.56 3.98 11.40
CA PRO A 49 -17.61 4.61 12.32
C PRO A 49 -18.09 5.87 13.06
N PHE A 50 -19.06 6.59 12.49
CA PHE A 50 -19.52 7.87 13.06
C PHE A 50 -20.84 7.80 13.82
N SER A 51 -21.62 6.72 13.63
CA SER A 51 -22.99 6.64 14.16
C SER A 51 -23.28 5.39 14.98
N THR A 52 -22.66 4.25 14.64
CA THR A 52 -23.07 2.93 15.17
C THR A 52 -21.90 2.18 15.82
N VAL A 53 -20.91 2.91 16.34
CA VAL A 53 -19.72 2.34 17.00
C VAL A 53 -20.06 1.92 18.43
N LYS A 54 -19.82 0.63 18.77
CA LYS A 54 -20.05 0.05 20.11
C LYS A 54 -18.95 0.44 21.10
N GLU A 55 -17.69 0.34 20.67
CA GLU A 55 -16.50 0.54 21.51
C GLU A 55 -15.47 1.36 20.73
N ALA A 56 -14.64 2.15 21.43
CA ALA A 56 -13.58 2.94 20.79
C ALA A 56 -12.62 2.08 19.94
N GLU A 57 -12.38 0.82 20.36
CA GLU A 57 -11.53 -0.13 19.64
C GLU A 57 -12.11 -0.58 18.28
N CYS A 58 -13.42 -0.46 18.06
CA CYS A 58 -14.02 -0.74 16.75
C CYS A 58 -13.53 0.22 15.67
N ILE A 59 -13.13 1.44 16.02
CA ILE A 59 -12.54 2.41 15.07
C ILE A 59 -11.19 1.89 14.56
N ALA A 60 -10.35 1.33 15.45
CA ALA A 60 -9.09 0.72 15.07
C ALA A 60 -9.29 -0.51 14.17
N LYS A 61 -10.27 -1.36 14.48
CA LYS A 61 -10.64 -2.51 13.62
C LYS A 61 -11.10 -2.04 12.23
N TRP A 62 -11.86 -0.94 12.17
CA TRP A 62 -12.25 -0.32 10.91
C TRP A 62 -11.06 0.13 10.07
N GLN A 63 -10.06 0.74 10.71
CA GLN A 63 -8.81 1.12 10.02
C GLN A 63 -8.10 -0.12 9.45
N LEU A 64 -8.02 -1.22 10.22
CA LEU A 64 -7.41 -2.47 9.76
C LEU A 64 -8.17 -3.09 8.58
N ILE A 65 -9.51 -3.15 8.64
CA ILE A 65 -10.34 -3.69 7.55
C ILE A 65 -10.13 -2.90 6.26
N ARG A 66 -10.10 -1.56 6.37
CA ARG A 66 -9.90 -0.70 5.20
C ARG A 66 -8.50 -0.83 4.60
N LEU A 67 -7.49 -1.01 5.45
CA LEU A 67 -6.12 -1.29 5.01
C LEU A 67 -6.01 -2.64 4.32
N ASP A 68 -6.69 -3.68 4.83
CA ASP A 68 -6.73 -5.01 4.20
C ASP A 68 -7.35 -4.96 2.79
N MET A 69 -8.46 -4.23 2.63
CA MET A 69 -9.05 -3.99 1.30
C MET A 69 -8.09 -3.30 0.33
N LEU A 70 -7.36 -2.29 0.81
CA LEU A 70 -6.37 -1.57 -0.01
C LEU A 70 -5.16 -2.47 -0.34
N LEU A 71 -4.69 -3.26 0.61
CA LEU A 71 -3.59 -4.19 0.39
C LEU A 71 -3.97 -5.29 -0.60
N GLY A 72 -5.21 -5.80 -0.54
CA GLY A 72 -5.73 -6.76 -1.51
C GLY A 72 -5.81 -6.22 -2.94
N SER A 73 -6.18 -4.95 -3.12
CA SER A 73 -6.17 -4.31 -4.44
C SER A 73 -4.76 -4.11 -4.98
N TYR A 74 -3.81 -3.69 -4.13
CA TYR A 74 -2.40 -3.58 -4.47
C TYR A 74 -1.79 -4.92 -4.87
N GLN A 75 -2.05 -5.99 -4.12
CA GLN A 75 -1.58 -7.34 -4.48
C GLN A 75 -2.15 -7.81 -5.83
N SER A 76 -3.40 -7.46 -6.12
CA SER A 76 -4.03 -7.77 -7.41
C SER A 76 -3.35 -7.01 -8.56
N MET A 77 -3.01 -5.75 -8.35
CA MET A 77 -2.26 -4.92 -9.30
C MET A 77 -0.85 -5.49 -9.56
N LEU A 78 -0.12 -5.87 -8.51
CA LEU A 78 1.20 -6.50 -8.66
C LEU A 78 1.15 -7.81 -9.45
N LYS A 79 0.13 -8.65 -9.19
CA LYS A 79 -0.11 -9.87 -9.98
C LYS A 79 -0.36 -9.55 -11.46
N TRP A 80 -1.07 -8.47 -11.75
CA TRP A 80 -1.33 -8.04 -13.12
C TRP A 80 -0.06 -7.51 -13.79
N TYR A 81 0.74 -6.69 -13.11
CA TYR A 81 2.06 -6.26 -13.60
C TYR A 81 2.99 -7.45 -13.87
N GLY A 82 2.99 -8.48 -13.02
CA GLY A 82 3.75 -9.71 -13.26
C GLY A 82 3.38 -10.42 -14.56
N LYS A 83 2.12 -10.32 -15.01
CA LYS A 83 1.67 -10.88 -16.30
C LYS A 83 2.12 -10.05 -17.50
N LEU A 84 2.41 -8.77 -17.31
CA LEU A 84 2.87 -7.86 -18.37
C LEU A 84 4.39 -7.88 -18.57
N GLY A 85 5.16 -8.40 -17.62
CA GLY A 85 6.60 -8.62 -17.79
C GLY A 85 6.98 -9.26 -19.14
N PRO A 86 6.43 -10.43 -19.52
CA PRO A 86 6.76 -11.06 -20.80
C PRO A 86 6.22 -10.30 -22.02
N LEU A 87 5.25 -9.39 -21.84
CA LEU A 87 4.80 -8.50 -22.91
C LEU A 87 5.82 -7.39 -23.17
N GLN A 88 6.42 -6.84 -22.11
CA GLN A 88 7.50 -5.84 -22.23
C GLN A 88 8.68 -6.42 -23.01
N ASP A 89 9.08 -7.67 -22.73
CA ASP A 89 10.15 -8.33 -23.48
C ASP A 89 9.84 -8.49 -24.97
N LYS A 90 8.57 -8.73 -25.33
CA LYS A 90 8.15 -8.85 -26.74
C LYS A 90 8.15 -7.50 -27.45
N ILE A 91 7.69 -6.45 -26.77
CA ILE A 91 7.71 -5.09 -27.31
C ILE A 91 9.15 -4.67 -27.55
N PHE A 92 10.05 -4.90 -26.58
CA PHE A 92 11.47 -4.55 -26.72
C PHE A 92 12.12 -5.28 -27.91
N LYS A 93 11.87 -6.59 -28.05
CA LYS A 93 12.37 -7.37 -29.20
C LYS A 93 11.79 -6.93 -30.54
N TYR A 94 10.54 -6.48 -30.56
CA TYR A 94 9.91 -5.98 -31.77
C TYR A 94 10.51 -4.64 -32.19
N VAL A 95 10.63 -3.71 -31.26
CA VAL A 95 11.27 -2.41 -31.48
C VAL A 95 12.72 -2.58 -31.95
N GLN A 96 13.48 -3.48 -31.33
CA GLN A 96 14.86 -3.74 -31.75
C GLN A 96 14.95 -4.28 -33.18
N ARG A 97 13.95 -5.06 -33.63
CA ARG A 97 13.89 -5.53 -35.01
C ARG A 97 13.57 -4.39 -35.97
N GLU A 98 12.57 -3.58 -35.66
CA GLU A 98 12.18 -2.44 -36.51
C GLU A 98 13.33 -1.43 -36.66
N ILE A 99 14.08 -1.15 -35.58
CA ILE A 99 15.27 -0.29 -35.65
C ILE A 99 16.33 -0.91 -36.58
N GLY A 100 16.59 -2.22 -36.46
CA GLY A 100 17.54 -2.90 -37.34
C GLY A 100 17.11 -2.88 -38.82
N GLU A 101 15.83 -3.11 -39.09
CA GLU A 101 15.28 -3.03 -40.46
C GLU A 101 15.35 -1.61 -41.03
N MET A 102 15.11 -0.58 -40.20
CA MET A 102 15.29 0.81 -40.59
C MET A 102 16.75 1.13 -40.91
N GLU A 103 17.70 0.77 -40.04
CA GLU A 103 19.14 0.98 -40.25
C GLU A 103 19.64 0.29 -41.53
N GLU A 104 19.24 -0.96 -41.79
CA GLU A 104 19.58 -1.69 -43.02
C GLU A 104 18.97 -1.02 -44.27
N SER A 105 17.75 -0.47 -44.14
CA SER A 105 17.05 0.25 -45.21
C SER A 105 17.48 1.71 -45.38
N GLU A 106 18.28 2.26 -44.49
CA GLU A 106 18.85 3.61 -44.61
C GLU A 106 20.36 3.55 -44.93
N GLY A 107 21.02 2.44 -44.60
CA GLY A 107 22.44 2.19 -44.88
C GLY A 107 22.83 2.23 -46.35
N TRP A 108 21.90 1.97 -47.29
CA TRP A 108 22.17 2.10 -48.72
C TRP A 108 22.24 3.56 -49.21
N LYS A 109 21.85 4.54 -48.39
CA LYS A 109 21.92 5.97 -48.71
C LYS A 109 23.15 6.66 -48.14
N LEU A 110 23.93 5.97 -47.30
CA LEU A 110 25.07 6.55 -46.55
C LEU A 110 26.44 6.38 -47.22
N ASP A 111 26.51 5.76 -48.41
CA ASP A 111 27.76 5.65 -49.18
C ASP A 111 28.10 6.91 -50.00
N GLU A 112 27.27 7.96 -49.95
CA GLU A 112 27.61 9.28 -50.50
C GLU A 112 28.31 10.09 -49.41
N PRO A 113 29.53 10.63 -49.63
CA PRO A 113 30.27 11.35 -48.59
C PRO A 113 29.62 12.71 -48.34
N GLU A 114 28.56 12.74 -47.54
CA GLU A 114 27.93 13.99 -47.10
C GLU A 114 28.71 14.59 -45.93
N ALA A 115 29.03 15.86 -46.13
CA ALA A 115 29.80 16.70 -45.25
C ALA A 115 29.06 17.00 -43.94
N GLU A 116 29.87 17.24 -42.91
CA GLU A 116 29.53 17.73 -41.57
C GLU A 116 28.30 18.68 -41.53
N GLU A 117 27.22 18.26 -40.88
CA GLU A 117 26.29 19.19 -40.23
C GLU A 117 25.94 18.71 -38.81
N ASP A 118 26.60 19.38 -37.86
CA ASP A 118 26.29 19.41 -36.44
C ASP A 118 24.98 20.18 -36.19
N GLN A 119 23.91 19.49 -35.80
CA GLN A 119 22.71 20.13 -35.26
C GLN A 119 22.18 19.37 -34.04
N ASN A 120 22.73 19.73 -32.88
CA ASN A 120 22.03 19.93 -31.60
C ASN A 120 20.66 19.23 -31.42
N ASN A 121 20.66 17.93 -31.15
CA ASN A 121 19.48 17.17 -30.74
C ASN A 121 19.36 17.11 -29.20
N GLU A 122 19.06 18.26 -28.58
CA GLU A 122 18.60 18.32 -27.19
C GLU A 122 17.15 17.80 -27.13
N TRP A 123 16.98 16.55 -26.73
CA TRP A 123 15.65 15.98 -26.45
C TRP A 123 14.95 16.81 -25.35
N PRO A 124 13.70 17.28 -25.55
CA PRO A 124 13.01 18.00 -24.50
C PRO A 124 12.56 17.00 -23.42
N LEU A 125 13.01 17.20 -22.19
CA LEU A 125 12.55 16.52 -20.98
C LEU A 125 11.20 17.09 -20.51
#